data_AF-A0AAP5IDD1-F1
#
_entry.id   AF-A0AAP5IDD1-F1
#
_cell.length_a   1.000
_cell.length_b   1.000
_cell.length_c   1.000
_cell.angle_alpha   90.00
_cell.angle_beta   90.00
_cell.angle_gamma   90.00
#
_symmetry.space_group_name_H-M   'P 1'
#
loop_
_entity.id
_entity.type
_entity.pdbx_description
1 polymer ?
#
loop_
_entity_poly.entity_id
_entity_poly.type
_entity_poly.pdbx_seq_one_letter_code
_entity_poly.pdbx_strand_id
1 'polypeptide(L)' 'MATLTRQCLDRRIPDLPSLQAELKAWNTQRNSLNSTISWHFTTTEARIKLKRLYPVIDD' A
#
# COMPACT_ATOMS: atom_id res chain seq x y z
N MET A 1 -4.18 6.48 8.83
CA MET A 1 -2.85 6.10 9.34
C MET A 1 -2.37 4.86 8.59
N ALA A 2 -1.22 4.95 7.92
CA ALA A 2 -0.70 3.91 7.04
C ALA A 2 -0.32 2.64 7.83
N THR A 3 -0.83 1.48 7.42
CA THR A 3 -0.57 0.18 8.05
C THR A 3 0.90 -0.23 8.00
N LEU A 4 1.62 0.21 6.96
CA LEU A 4 3.05 -0.01 6.82
C LEU A 4 3.84 0.69 7.94
N THR A 5 3.54 1.95 8.21
CA THR A 5 4.24 2.72 9.24
C THR A 5 4.09 2.06 10.61
N ARG A 6 2.87 1.61 10.95
CA ARG A 6 2.59 1.00 12.26
C ARG A 6 3.12 -0.44 12.41
N GLN A 7 3.26 -1.19 11.32
CA GLN A 7 3.58 -2.63 11.39
C GLN A 7 5.01 -2.97 10.97
N CYS A 8 5.67 -2.09 10.21
CA CYS A 8 6.97 -2.34 9.62
C CYS A 8 7.99 -1.26 10.00
N LEU A 9 7.55 -0.02 10.26
CA LEU A 9 8.45 1.13 10.46
C LEU A 9 8.30 1.76 11.85
N ASP A 10 7.82 1.00 12.85
CA ASP A 10 7.70 1.47 14.24
C ASP A 10 9.08 1.58 14.94
N ARG A 11 10.15 1.26 14.23
CA ARG A 11 11.54 1.35 14.67
C ARG A 11 12.37 2.08 13.62
N ARG A 12 13.44 2.74 14.08
CA ARG A 12 14.42 3.34 13.18
C ARG A 12 15.23 2.24 12.49
N ILE A 13 15.27 2.28 11.17
CA ILE A 13 16.10 1.40 10.35
C ILE A 13 17.32 2.22 9.89
N PRO A 14 18.55 1.75 10.16
CA PRO A 14 19.75 2.57 10.00
C PRO A 14 20.20 2.74 8.54
N ASP A 15 19.81 1.85 7.64
CA ASP A 15 20.24 1.85 6.24
C ASP A 15 19.15 1.44 5.26
N LEU A 16 19.29 1.90 4.02
CA LEU A 16 18.37 1.66 2.90
C LEU A 16 18.26 0.16 2.52
N PRO A 17 19.35 -0.63 2.45
CA PRO A 17 19.26 -2.06 2.16
C PRO A 17 18.42 -2.84 3.17
N SER A 18 18.60 -2.57 4.47
CA SER A 18 17.84 -3.20 5.55
C SER A 18 16.37 -2.82 5.46
N LEU A 19 16.08 -1.55 5.15
CA LEU A 19 14.71 -1.08 4.93
C LEU A 19 14.05 -1.84 3.77
N GLN A 20 14.73 -1.98 2.63
CA GLN A 20 14.20 -2.70 1.47
C GLN A 20 13.92 -4.17 1.78
N ALA A 21 14.81 -4.84 2.53
CA ALA A 21 14.61 -6.23 2.94
C ALA A 21 13.38 -6.39 3.85
N GLU A 22 13.21 -5.50 4.82
CA GLU A 22 12.08 -5.52 5.75
C GLU A 22 10.75 -5.23 5.05
N LEU A 23 10.73 -4.23 4.15
CA LEU A 23 9.58 -3.93 3.30
C LEU A 23 9.18 -5.14 2.43
N LYS A 24 10.17 -5.81 1.83
CA LYS A 24 9.92 -6.99 0.98
C LYS A 24 9.33 -8.13 1.81
N ALA A 25 9.92 -8.42 2.97
CA ALA A 25 9.41 -9.46 3.88
C ALA A 25 7.99 -9.16 4.36
N TRP A 26 7.72 -7.92 4.76
CA TRP A 26 6.39 -7.48 5.19
C TRP A 26 5.37 -7.59 4.05
N ASN A 27 5.72 -7.16 2.83
CA ASN A 27 4.84 -7.26 1.67
C ASN A 27 4.53 -8.72 1.32
N THR A 28 5.53 -9.59 1.32
CA THR A 28 5.35 -11.03 1.09
C THR A 28 4.45 -11.66 2.15
N GLN A 29 4.66 -11.35 3.43
CA GLN A 29 3.81 -11.83 4.52
C GLN A 29 2.37 -11.32 4.39
N ARG A 30 2.18 -10.05 4.03
CA ARG A 30 0.83 -9.49 3.86
C ARG A 30 0.08 -10.11 2.68
N ASN A 31 0.78 -10.36 1.59
CA ASN A 31 0.22 -11.00 0.40
C ASN A 31 -0.06 -12.48 0.63
N SER A 32 0.76 -13.19 1.41
CA SER A 32 0.52 -14.60 1.75
C SER A 32 -0.68 -14.80 2.67
N LEU A 33 -1.03 -13.81 3.48
CA LEU A 33 -2.25 -13.81 4.30
C LEU A 33 -3.54 -13.77 3.47
N ASN A 34 -3.46 -13.70 2.13
CA ASN A 34 -4.60 -13.70 1.20
C ASN A 34 -5.74 -12.79 1.69
N SER A 35 -5.38 -11.63 2.23
CA SER A 35 -6.37 -10.66 2.71
C SER A 35 -7.06 -10.09 1.46
N THR A 36 -8.14 -10.75 1.06
CA THR A 36 -8.93 -10.36 -0.09
C THR A 36 -9.53 -9.00 0.23
N ILE A 37 -8.98 -7.96 -0.40
CA ILE A 37 -9.59 -6.64 -0.36
C ILE A 37 -10.96 -6.81 -1.02
N SER A 38 -12.02 -6.69 -0.21
CA SER A 38 -13.39 -6.66 -0.73
C SER A 38 -13.57 -5.31 -1.41
N TRP A 39 -13.35 -5.30 -2.73
CA TRP A 39 -13.57 -4.12 -3.54
C TRP A 39 -15.07 -3.86 -3.64
N HIS A 40 -15.53 -2.73 -3.09
CA HIS A 40 -16.93 -2.33 -3.13
C HIS A 40 -17.39 -1.79 -4.51
N PHE A 41 -16.48 -1.71 -5.47
CA PHE A 41 -16.74 -1.21 -6.81
C PHE A 41 -15.73 -1.81 -7.78
N THR A 42 -16.16 -1.99 -9.03
CA THR A 42 -15.28 -2.42 -10.12
C THR A 42 -14.25 -1.35 -10.44
N THR A 43 -13.15 -1.71 -11.11
CA THR A 43 -12.11 -0.75 -11.55
C THR A 43 -12.69 0.41 -12.37
N THR A 44 -13.70 0.12 -13.20
CA THR A 44 -14.39 1.12 -14.01
C THR A 44 -15.19 2.10 -13.13
N GLU A 45 -15.94 1.59 -12.16
CA GLU A 45 -16.70 2.42 -11.22
C GLU A 45 -15.78 3.22 -10.28
N ALA A 46 -14.62 2.66 -9.90
CA ALA A 46 -13.60 3.37 -9.12
C ALA A 46 -13.15 4.65 -9.83
N ARG A 47 -12.87 4.57 -11.14
CA ARG A 47 -12.42 5.72 -11.95
C ARG A 47 -13.46 6.84 -12.01
N ILE A 48 -14.75 6.50 -11.98
CA ILE A 48 -15.83 7.48 -11.97
C ILE A 48 -15.99 8.08 -10.57
N LYS A 49 -16.12 7.24 -9.54
CA LYS A 49 -16.38 7.66 -8.15
C LYS A 49 -15.20 8.41 -7.51
N LEU A 50 -13.97 8.03 -7.86
CA LEU A 50 -12.74 8.59 -7.27
C LEU A 50 -12.08 9.66 -8.18
N LYS A 51 -12.72 10.05 -9.30
CA LYS A 51 -12.20 11.09 -10.21
C LYS A 51 -11.83 12.39 -9.48
N ARG A 52 -12.58 12.73 -8.44
CA ARG A 52 -12.32 13.91 -7.59
C ARG A 52 -11.07 13.76 -6.71
N LEU A 53 -10.75 12.54 -6.27
CA LEU A 53 -9.62 12.26 -5.37
C LEU A 53 -8.29 12.11 -6.11
N TYR A 54 -8.35 11.73 -7.38
CA TYR A 54 -7.18 11.59 -8.26
C TYR A 54 -7.38 12.49 -9.47
N PRO A 55 -7.13 13.81 -9.34
CA PRO A 55 -7.07 14.66 -10.51
C PRO A 55 -6.00 14.12 -11.46
N VAL A 56 -6.32 14.10 -12.75
CA VAL A 56 -5.34 13.75 -13.78
C VAL A 56 -4.22 14.77 -13.66
N ILE A 57 -3.01 14.29 -13.38
CA ILE A 57 -1.82 15.13 -13.40
C ILE A 57 -1.53 15.34 -14.88
N ASP A 58 -1.92 16.50 -15.41
CA ASP A 58 -1.42 16.96 -16.71
C ASP A 58 0.07 17.29 -16.53
N ASP A 59 0.89 16.85 -17.49
CA ASP A 59 2.34 17.08 -17.59
C ASP A 59 2.65 18.50 -18.12
#